data_AF-A0A5R9ABU9-F1
#
_entry.id   AF-A0A5R9ABU9-F1
#
_cell.length_a   1.000
_cell.length_b   1.000
_cell.length_c   1.000
_cell.angle_alpha   90.00
_cell.angle_beta   90.00
_cell.angle_gamma   90.00
#
_symmetry.space_group_name_H-M   'P 1'
#
loop_
_entity.id
_entity.type
_entity.pdbx_description
1 polymer ?
#
loop_
_entity_poly.entity_id
_entity_poly.type
_entity_poly.pdbx_seq_one_letter_code
_entity_poly.pdbx_strand_id
1 'polypeptide(L)'
;MLFLSNFKSTVLLWFLVLATCGNETDKKAATTSSSVANQTEKSVKDVVVAANRTDAYIPILQGKRIGVVANQTSVVFKTEGHTHLVDSLLSLEINIKKVFAPEHGFRGQADAGEHVKNSTDTKTGLPLISLYGKNRKPSQEQLEGLDMVLFDIQDVGVRFYTYIATLQLVMEACAEKGIPVLVLDRPNPNGHYVDGPTMEADHTSFLGMTKIPLVYGMTIGEYATMINDEGWMENGKKTDLTVIPLEKWTHDSFYSLPIRPSPNLPNDVSITLYPSLGLFEGTNINAGRGTEFQFQRYGASFLDSTAYTFTYTPEPNFGSKHPKEEGKLCYGKDLSKTQRRNEVTMKYVIDGYHNSKDKSNVFLTSGFTKHAGTKKLQQQIEAGLSNAEIKESWQADLEKFKKIRAKYVRY
;
A
#
# COMPACT_ATOMS: atom_id res chain seq x y z
N MET A 1 59.51 0.55 -68.09
CA MET A 1 60.05 -0.56 -67.29
C MET A 1 58.84 -1.43 -66.90
N LEU A 2 58.38 -2.45 -67.66
CA LEU A 2 58.99 -3.79 -67.92
C LEU A 2 59.40 -4.43 -66.58
N PHE A 3 58.85 -5.55 -66.05
CA PHE A 3 58.38 -6.85 -66.57
C PHE A 3 57.32 -7.43 -65.57
N LEU A 4 56.14 -7.93 -65.99
CA LEU A 4 55.75 -9.31 -66.39
C LEU A 4 55.36 -10.31 -65.27
N SER A 5 54.04 -10.55 -65.22
CA SER A 5 53.26 -11.78 -64.93
C SER A 5 53.99 -13.13 -64.94
N ASN A 6 53.54 -14.06 -64.07
CA ASN A 6 53.25 -15.43 -64.49
C ASN A 6 52.16 -16.12 -63.64
N PHE A 7 51.19 -16.67 -64.36
CA PHE A 7 50.06 -17.52 -63.94
C PHE A 7 50.30 -18.92 -64.52
N LYS A 8 49.89 -19.99 -63.82
CA LYS A 8 49.64 -21.40 -64.24
C LYS A 8 49.69 -22.27 -62.97
N SER A 9 48.91 -23.33 -62.71
CA SER A 9 47.96 -24.18 -63.44
C SER A 9 47.23 -25.00 -62.35
N THR A 10 45.90 -24.93 -62.20
CA THR A 10 44.90 -25.97 -62.56
C THR A 10 45.35 -27.44 -62.42
N VAL A 11 44.58 -28.27 -61.66
CA VAL A 11 44.04 -29.62 -62.03
C VAL A 11 43.70 -30.49 -60.79
N LEU A 12 42.39 -30.85 -60.67
CA LEU A 12 41.76 -32.13 -60.22
C LEU A 12 42.08 -32.74 -58.82
N LEU A 13 41.26 -33.54 -58.11
CA LEU A 13 39.85 -34.03 -58.12
C LEU A 13 39.70 -34.94 -56.86
N TRP A 14 38.49 -35.08 -56.27
CA TRP A 14 37.97 -36.24 -55.47
C TRP A 14 38.51 -36.51 -54.05
N PHE A 15 37.81 -37.12 -53.07
CA PHE A 15 36.40 -37.37 -52.67
C PHE A 15 36.46 -38.19 -51.33
N LEU A 16 35.41 -38.12 -50.49
CA LEU A 16 35.02 -39.01 -49.35
C LEU A 16 35.92 -39.08 -48.08
N VAL A 17 35.46 -38.56 -46.93
CA VAL A 17 34.56 -39.16 -45.89
C VAL A 17 35.23 -40.29 -45.12
N LEU A 18 35.38 -40.11 -43.80
CA LEU A 18 35.11 -41.13 -42.77
C LEU A 18 34.88 -40.45 -41.41
N ALA A 19 33.75 -40.79 -40.80
CA ALA A 19 33.35 -40.41 -39.46
C ALA A 19 33.99 -41.36 -38.43
N THR A 20 34.41 -40.82 -37.28
CA THR A 20 34.52 -41.59 -36.04
C THR A 20 34.26 -40.69 -34.83
N CYS A 21 33.20 -41.04 -34.09
CA CYS A 21 32.88 -40.54 -32.75
C CYS A 21 33.91 -41.05 -31.71
N GLY A 22 34.14 -40.28 -30.64
CA GLY A 22 34.97 -40.69 -29.51
C GLY A 22 34.98 -39.68 -28.34
N ASN A 23 34.00 -39.83 -27.46
CA ASN A 23 33.82 -39.40 -26.06
C ASN A 23 34.59 -38.24 -25.38
N GLU A 24 33.76 -37.36 -24.80
CA GLU A 24 33.78 -36.64 -23.52
C GLU A 24 35.05 -36.56 -22.64
N THR A 25 35.40 -35.33 -22.25
CA THR A 25 35.36 -34.92 -20.82
C THR A 25 35.34 -33.40 -20.63
N ASP A 26 34.29 -32.95 -19.94
CA ASP A 26 34.13 -31.82 -19.02
C ASP A 26 34.92 -30.50 -19.17
N LYS A 27 34.16 -29.44 -19.48
CA LYS A 27 34.10 -28.19 -18.69
C LYS A 27 32.89 -27.35 -19.12
N LYS A 28 31.74 -27.54 -18.47
CA LYS A 28 30.57 -26.65 -18.57
C LYS A 28 30.83 -25.38 -17.77
N ALA A 29 30.97 -24.26 -18.48
CA ALA A 29 30.69 -22.94 -17.94
C ALA A 29 29.17 -22.87 -17.68
N ALA A 30 28.79 -22.73 -16.40
CA ALA A 30 27.42 -22.48 -16.01
C ALA A 30 27.06 -21.03 -16.34
N THR A 31 26.54 -20.79 -17.54
CA THR A 31 25.75 -19.61 -17.84
C THR A 31 24.35 -19.88 -17.32
N THR A 32 24.06 -19.43 -16.11
CA THR A 32 22.70 -19.38 -15.57
C THR A 32 21.93 -18.36 -16.41
N SER A 33 21.28 -18.84 -17.47
CA SER A 33 20.25 -18.10 -18.18
C SER A 33 19.07 -17.96 -17.22
N SER A 34 19.10 -16.90 -16.42
CA SER A 34 17.93 -16.40 -15.69
C SER A 34 16.88 -16.05 -16.73
N SER A 35 15.98 -16.99 -17.01
CA SER A 35 14.78 -16.73 -17.79
C SER A 35 13.96 -15.70 -17.03
N VAL A 36 14.13 -14.43 -17.38
CA VAL A 36 13.22 -13.36 -17.01
C VAL A 36 11.91 -13.68 -17.71
N ALA A 37 11.04 -14.41 -17.00
CA ALA A 37 9.67 -14.59 -17.41
C ALA A 37 9.04 -13.18 -17.43
N ASN A 38 8.86 -12.63 -18.61
CA ASN A 38 7.93 -11.54 -18.87
C ASN A 38 6.54 -12.04 -18.46
N GLN A 39 6.20 -11.90 -17.18
CA GLN A 39 4.83 -11.97 -16.74
C GLN A 39 4.15 -10.69 -17.24
N THR A 40 3.50 -10.80 -18.40
CA THR A 40 2.46 -9.87 -18.80
C THR A 40 1.46 -9.79 -17.67
N GLU A 41 1.47 -8.67 -16.93
CA GLU A 41 0.51 -8.38 -15.88
C GLU A 41 -0.90 -8.39 -16.48
N LYS A 42 -1.64 -9.48 -16.24
CA LYS A 42 -3.08 -9.49 -16.50
C LYS A 42 -3.72 -8.52 -15.51
N SER A 43 -3.98 -7.30 -15.96
CA SER A 43 -5.04 -6.47 -15.38
C SER A 43 -6.32 -7.30 -15.41
N VAL A 44 -6.74 -7.81 -14.25
CA VAL A 44 -7.99 -8.57 -14.17
C VAL A 44 -9.11 -7.53 -14.15
N LYS A 45 -9.60 -7.17 -15.33
CA LYS A 45 -10.81 -6.34 -15.50
C LYS A 45 -12.08 -6.97 -14.87
N ASP A 46 -11.96 -8.20 -14.37
CA ASP A 46 -13.08 -9.00 -13.87
C ASP A 46 -13.18 -9.06 -12.34
N VAL A 47 -12.29 -8.42 -11.56
CA VAL A 47 -12.39 -8.46 -10.10
C VAL A 47 -13.72 -7.87 -9.65
N VAL A 48 -14.53 -8.66 -8.94
CA VAL A 48 -15.79 -8.20 -8.36
C VAL A 48 -15.53 -7.86 -6.90
N VAL A 49 -15.54 -6.56 -6.58
CA VAL A 49 -15.42 -6.09 -5.20
C VAL A 49 -16.65 -6.47 -4.39
N ALA A 50 -16.51 -6.61 -3.07
CA ALA A 50 -17.62 -7.05 -2.23
C ALA A 50 -18.84 -6.11 -2.29
N ALA A 51 -18.62 -4.80 -2.46
CA ALA A 51 -19.68 -3.81 -2.65
C ALA A 51 -20.53 -4.05 -3.91
N ASN A 52 -20.03 -4.79 -4.90
CA ASN A 52 -20.81 -5.19 -6.09
C ASN A 52 -21.65 -6.45 -5.87
N ARG A 53 -21.47 -7.17 -4.76
CA ARG A 53 -22.16 -8.43 -4.46
C ARG A 53 -23.40 -8.19 -3.60
N THR A 54 -24.31 -7.33 -4.07
CA THR A 54 -25.49 -6.87 -3.31
C THR A 54 -26.32 -8.03 -2.74
N ASP A 55 -26.50 -9.10 -3.50
CA ASP A 55 -27.29 -10.27 -3.07
C ASP A 55 -26.69 -10.97 -1.85
N ALA A 56 -25.37 -10.84 -1.64
CA ALA A 56 -24.66 -11.45 -0.52
C ALA A 56 -24.84 -10.67 0.80
N TYR A 57 -25.20 -9.38 0.76
CA TYR A 57 -25.23 -8.54 1.96
C TYR A 57 -26.52 -7.75 2.18
N ILE A 58 -27.30 -7.44 1.15
CA ILE A 58 -28.58 -6.73 1.31
C ILE A 58 -29.53 -7.48 2.25
N PRO A 59 -29.71 -8.81 2.15
CA PRO A 59 -30.54 -9.56 3.11
C PRO A 59 -30.05 -9.45 4.56
N ILE A 60 -28.74 -9.29 4.77
CA ILE A 60 -28.14 -9.12 6.10
C ILE A 60 -28.49 -7.75 6.68
N LEU A 61 -28.57 -6.71 5.84
CA LEU A 61 -28.83 -5.33 6.23
C LEU A 61 -30.33 -4.99 6.39
N GLN A 62 -31.21 -5.76 5.73
CA GLN A 62 -32.64 -5.46 5.69
C GLN A 62 -33.27 -5.42 7.10
N GLY A 63 -34.07 -4.37 7.36
CA GLY A 63 -34.76 -4.20 8.65
C GLY A 63 -33.87 -3.79 9.83
N LYS A 64 -32.55 -3.62 9.63
CA LYS A 64 -31.59 -3.19 10.66
C LYS A 64 -31.26 -1.71 10.52
N ARG A 65 -30.91 -1.06 11.64
CA ARG A 65 -30.40 0.31 11.72
C ARG A 65 -28.88 0.29 11.50
N ILE A 66 -28.43 0.77 10.36
CA ILE A 66 -27.04 0.61 9.92
C ILE A 66 -26.23 1.88 10.16
N GLY A 67 -25.06 1.75 10.78
CA GLY A 67 -23.98 2.74 10.68
C GLY A 67 -23.03 2.34 9.56
N VAL A 68 -22.59 3.27 8.71
CA VAL A 68 -21.68 2.96 7.59
C VAL A 68 -20.35 3.67 7.79
N VAL A 69 -19.24 2.95 7.82
CA VAL A 69 -17.89 3.51 7.76
C VAL A 69 -17.47 3.57 6.29
N ALA A 70 -17.35 4.78 5.75
CA ALA A 70 -17.16 5.00 4.32
C ALA A 70 -16.39 6.29 4.02
N ASN A 71 -15.77 6.33 2.84
CA ASN A 71 -15.14 7.50 2.24
C ASN A 71 -15.45 7.54 0.73
N GLN A 72 -14.75 8.39 -0.03
CA GLN A 72 -14.98 8.53 -1.48
C GLN A 72 -14.73 7.26 -2.30
N THR A 73 -14.01 6.28 -1.76
CA THR A 73 -13.72 5.00 -2.41
C THR A 73 -14.81 3.96 -2.20
N SER A 74 -15.75 4.22 -1.29
CA SER A 74 -16.85 3.35 -0.92
C SER A 74 -17.93 3.36 -1.99
N VAL A 75 -17.67 2.67 -3.10
CA VAL A 75 -18.51 2.71 -4.30
C VAL A 75 -18.89 1.32 -4.78
N VAL A 76 -20.07 1.24 -5.38
CA VAL A 76 -20.56 0.12 -6.20
C VAL A 76 -20.27 0.47 -7.66
N PHE A 77 -19.46 -0.34 -8.33
CA PHE A 77 -19.10 -0.12 -9.73
C PHE A 77 -20.24 -0.50 -10.67
N LYS A 78 -20.35 0.21 -11.79
CA LYS A 78 -21.30 -0.09 -12.88
C LYS A 78 -20.50 -0.29 -14.16
N THR A 79 -21.16 -0.74 -15.23
CA THR A 79 -20.54 -0.82 -16.56
C THR A 79 -19.90 0.52 -16.95
N GLU A 80 -20.57 1.62 -16.60
CA GLU A 80 -20.05 2.98 -16.76
C GLU A 80 -20.14 3.72 -15.42
N GLY A 81 -18.99 4.14 -14.89
CA GLY A 81 -18.89 4.87 -13.64
C GLY A 81 -19.21 4.03 -12.41
N HIS A 82 -19.70 4.71 -11.36
CA HIS A 82 -19.96 4.10 -10.07
C HIS A 82 -21.04 4.88 -9.32
N THR A 83 -21.57 4.29 -8.26
CA THR A 83 -22.45 4.97 -7.32
C THR A 83 -21.91 4.76 -5.92
N HIS A 84 -21.88 5.82 -5.13
CA HIS A 84 -21.43 5.72 -3.75
C HIS A 84 -22.31 4.73 -2.98
N LEU A 85 -21.71 3.86 -2.17
CA LEU A 85 -22.37 2.75 -1.49
C LEU A 85 -23.57 3.23 -0.66
N VAL A 86 -23.39 4.28 0.14
CA VAL A 86 -24.49 4.88 0.92
C VAL A 86 -25.68 5.31 0.05
N ASP A 87 -25.43 5.91 -1.11
CA ASP A 87 -26.51 6.32 -2.03
C ASP A 87 -27.24 5.09 -2.59
N SER A 88 -26.48 4.04 -2.93
CA SER A 88 -27.05 2.78 -3.41
C SER A 88 -27.91 2.10 -2.35
N LEU A 89 -27.41 2.02 -1.11
CA LEU A 89 -28.13 1.41 0.01
C LEU A 89 -29.42 2.17 0.35
N LEU A 90 -29.40 3.50 0.35
CA LEU A 90 -30.61 4.30 0.55
C LEU A 90 -31.64 4.07 -0.56
N SER A 91 -31.20 3.93 -1.82
CA SER A 91 -32.11 3.63 -2.93
C SER A 91 -32.75 2.23 -2.85
N LEU A 92 -32.16 1.34 -2.05
CA LEU A 92 -32.66 0.00 -1.72
C LEU A 92 -33.41 -0.02 -0.38
N GLU A 93 -33.80 1.14 0.15
CA GLU A 93 -34.55 1.29 1.40
C GLU A 93 -33.83 0.72 2.65
N ILE A 94 -32.50 0.60 2.59
CA ILE A 94 -31.70 0.24 3.76
C ILE A 94 -31.67 1.42 4.75
N ASN A 95 -32.00 1.12 6.00
CA ASN A 95 -32.17 2.10 7.06
C ASN A 95 -30.82 2.55 7.64
N ILE A 96 -30.12 3.41 6.90
CA ILE A 96 -28.88 4.04 7.35
C ILE A 96 -29.19 5.16 8.34
N LYS A 97 -28.55 5.14 9.50
CA LYS A 97 -28.75 6.15 10.57
C LYS A 97 -27.67 7.21 10.61
N LYS A 98 -26.43 6.85 10.27
CA LYS A 98 -25.27 7.74 10.32
C LYS A 98 -24.12 7.14 9.52
N VAL A 99 -23.22 8.01 9.09
CA VAL A 99 -21.99 7.64 8.40
C VAL A 99 -20.79 8.07 9.24
N PHE A 100 -19.83 7.17 9.39
CA PHE A 100 -18.55 7.42 10.01
C PHE A 100 -17.50 7.64 8.92
N ALA A 101 -16.92 8.82 8.84
CA ALA A 101 -15.93 9.17 7.83
C ALA A 101 -14.52 9.22 8.46
N PRO A 102 -13.54 8.45 7.97
CA PRO A 102 -12.16 8.52 8.43
C PRO A 102 -11.45 9.80 7.90
N GLU A 103 -10.12 9.75 7.79
CA GLU A 103 -9.34 10.80 7.12
C GLU A 103 -9.76 11.01 5.65
N HIS A 104 -9.54 12.23 5.14
CA HIS A 104 -9.90 12.72 3.80
C HIS A 104 -11.41 12.86 3.51
N GLY A 105 -12.26 12.52 4.48
CA GLY A 105 -13.69 12.80 4.46
C GLY A 105 -14.52 11.82 3.63
N PHE A 106 -15.82 12.08 3.58
CA PHE A 106 -16.82 11.15 3.03
C PHE A 106 -16.94 11.20 1.50
N ARG A 107 -16.98 12.39 0.91
CA ARG A 107 -17.19 12.61 -0.53
C ARG A 107 -15.91 13.05 -1.26
N GLY A 108 -14.73 12.95 -0.61
CA GLY A 108 -13.43 13.25 -1.22
C GLY A 108 -13.15 14.75 -1.43
N GLN A 109 -13.88 15.63 -0.74
CA GLN A 109 -13.72 17.08 -0.83
C GLN A 109 -12.90 17.68 0.33
N ALA A 110 -12.41 16.85 1.27
CA ALA A 110 -11.66 17.31 2.44
C ALA A 110 -10.16 16.99 2.31
N ASP A 111 -9.31 17.91 2.79
CA ASP A 111 -7.86 17.81 2.64
C ASP A 111 -7.21 16.75 3.56
N ALA A 112 -5.95 16.40 3.24
CA ALA A 112 -5.11 15.58 4.10
C ALA A 112 -4.79 16.28 5.43
N GLY A 113 -5.24 15.69 6.53
CA GLY A 113 -4.98 16.22 7.88
C GLY A 113 -5.91 17.35 8.32
N GLU A 114 -6.84 17.82 7.47
CA GLU A 114 -7.87 18.74 7.92
C GLU A 114 -8.84 18.05 8.86
N HIS A 115 -9.23 18.78 9.92
CA HIS A 115 -10.25 18.33 10.85
C HIS A 115 -11.58 18.23 10.12
N VAL A 116 -11.90 17.04 9.61
CA VAL A 116 -13.27 16.70 9.23
C VAL A 116 -14.10 16.85 10.50
N LYS A 117 -14.98 17.85 10.56
CA LYS A 117 -15.90 18.03 11.69
C LYS A 117 -17.16 17.21 11.45
N ASN A 118 -17.86 16.87 12.54
CA ASN A 118 -19.20 16.33 12.42
C ASN A 118 -20.04 17.30 11.60
N SER A 119 -20.76 16.75 10.63
CA SER A 119 -21.50 17.52 9.63
C SER A 119 -22.70 16.70 9.15
N THR A 120 -23.40 17.21 8.14
CA THR A 120 -24.51 16.51 7.50
C THR A 120 -24.17 16.35 6.03
N ASP A 121 -24.37 15.16 5.47
CA ASP A 121 -24.23 14.94 4.03
C ASP A 121 -25.34 15.70 3.31
N THR A 122 -24.97 16.72 2.54
CA THR A 122 -25.94 17.62 1.89
C THR A 122 -26.86 16.90 0.89
N LYS A 123 -26.41 15.76 0.35
CA LYS A 123 -27.19 14.95 -0.59
C LYS A 123 -28.24 14.08 0.09
N THR A 124 -27.88 13.43 1.19
CA THR A 124 -28.75 12.41 1.84
C THR A 124 -29.39 12.89 3.14
N GLY A 125 -28.92 13.99 3.72
CA GLY A 125 -29.34 14.46 5.04
C GLY A 125 -28.79 13.62 6.21
N LEU A 126 -27.94 12.62 5.93
CA LEU A 126 -27.39 11.75 6.97
C LEU A 126 -26.35 12.48 7.83
N PRO A 127 -26.34 12.24 9.16
CA PRO A 127 -25.25 12.66 10.02
C PRO A 127 -23.92 12.04 9.59
N LEU A 128 -22.90 12.89 9.45
CA LEU A 128 -21.50 12.52 9.22
C LEU A 128 -20.72 12.68 10.52
N ILE A 129 -20.14 11.59 11.01
CA ILE A 129 -19.32 11.54 12.22
C ILE A 129 -17.87 11.32 11.81
N SER A 130 -16.99 12.23 12.22
CA SER A 130 -15.57 12.15 11.88
C SER A 130 -14.83 11.17 12.78
N LEU A 131 -14.14 10.20 12.20
CA LEU A 131 -13.22 9.28 12.87
C LEU A 131 -11.77 9.75 12.78
N TYR A 132 -11.53 11.02 13.10
CA TYR A 132 -10.19 11.63 13.03
C TYR A 132 -9.79 12.35 14.33
N GLY A 133 -8.50 12.63 14.48
CA GLY A 133 -7.95 13.32 15.64
C GLY A 133 -8.22 12.59 16.96
N LYS A 134 -8.93 13.25 17.88
CA LYS A 134 -9.30 12.66 19.18
C LYS A 134 -10.49 11.68 19.10
N ASN A 135 -11.22 11.64 17.97
CA ASN A 135 -12.43 10.84 17.80
C ASN A 135 -12.23 9.63 16.86
N ARG A 136 -11.01 9.07 16.79
CA ARG A 136 -10.67 7.96 15.86
C ARG A 136 -11.44 6.66 16.15
N LYS A 137 -11.81 6.42 17.41
CA LYS A 137 -12.66 5.30 17.85
C LYS A 137 -14.09 5.83 18.01
N PRO A 138 -15.11 5.22 17.37
CA PRO A 138 -16.49 5.60 17.62
C PRO A 138 -16.81 5.54 19.11
N SER A 139 -17.44 6.58 19.66
CA SER A 139 -17.87 6.54 21.06
C SER A 139 -19.09 5.62 21.22
N GLN A 140 -19.31 5.13 22.43
CA GLN A 140 -20.47 4.30 22.74
C GLN A 140 -21.79 5.04 22.43
N GLU A 141 -21.87 6.35 22.69
CA GLU A 141 -23.00 7.19 22.31
C GLU A 141 -23.18 7.28 20.78
N GLN A 142 -22.09 7.39 20.02
CA GLN A 142 -22.16 7.41 18.56
C GLN A 142 -22.67 6.08 17.99
N LEU A 143 -22.48 4.97 18.70
CA LEU A 143 -23.01 3.66 18.34
C LEU A 143 -24.45 3.41 18.83
N GLU A 144 -25.03 4.29 19.64
CA GLU A 144 -26.39 4.17 20.14
C GLU A 144 -27.40 4.04 18.99
N GLY A 145 -28.34 3.11 19.14
CA GLY A 145 -29.44 2.89 18.20
C GLY A 145 -29.03 2.24 16.87
N LEU A 146 -27.81 1.70 16.76
CA LEU A 146 -27.38 0.89 15.63
C LEU A 146 -27.54 -0.61 15.94
N ASP A 147 -27.93 -1.37 14.92
CA ASP A 147 -28.03 -2.83 14.99
C ASP A 147 -26.82 -3.52 14.32
N MET A 148 -26.07 -2.80 13.48
CA MET A 148 -24.88 -3.27 12.79
C MET A 148 -24.07 -2.09 12.25
N VAL A 149 -22.74 -2.28 12.16
CA VAL A 149 -21.84 -1.36 11.45
C VAL A 149 -21.33 -2.03 10.17
N LEU A 150 -21.54 -1.38 9.04
CA LEU A 150 -21.00 -1.76 7.73
C LEU A 150 -19.71 -0.99 7.47
N PHE A 151 -18.62 -1.68 7.14
CA PHE A 151 -17.33 -1.08 6.80
C PHE A 151 -17.01 -1.34 5.32
N ASP A 152 -16.74 -0.29 4.56
CA ASP A 152 -16.34 -0.39 3.15
C ASP A 152 -15.36 0.74 2.80
N ILE A 153 -14.05 0.48 2.78
CA ILE A 153 -13.03 1.48 2.40
C ILE A 153 -11.90 0.79 1.64
N GLN A 154 -11.43 1.41 0.55
CA GLN A 154 -10.26 0.96 -0.20
C GLN A 154 -8.95 1.30 0.52
N ASP A 155 -8.21 0.26 0.92
CA ASP A 155 -6.86 0.36 1.49
C ASP A 155 -5.77 0.24 0.40
N VAL A 156 -4.49 0.35 0.76
CA VAL A 156 -3.34 0.23 -0.15
C VAL A 156 -2.28 -0.79 0.30
N GLY A 157 -2.52 -1.52 1.38
CA GLY A 157 -1.68 -2.64 1.82
C GLY A 157 -0.43 -2.24 2.60
N VAL A 158 -0.43 -1.06 3.23
CA VAL A 158 0.72 -0.54 3.96
C VAL A 158 0.31 -0.14 5.37
N ARG A 159 1.01 -0.62 6.38
CA ARG A 159 0.62 -0.49 7.80
C ARG A 159 0.35 0.94 8.25
N PHE A 160 1.12 1.91 7.77
CA PHE A 160 0.94 3.33 8.11
C PHE A 160 -0.15 4.04 7.28
N TYR A 161 -0.82 3.33 6.37
CA TYR A 161 -2.07 3.78 5.76
C TYR A 161 -3.23 3.44 6.71
N THR A 162 -3.88 4.45 7.27
CA THR A 162 -4.52 4.29 8.58
C THR A 162 -5.91 3.66 8.56
N TYR A 163 -6.42 3.22 7.41
CA TYR A 163 -7.76 2.64 7.32
C TYR A 163 -7.87 1.28 8.02
N ILE A 164 -6.80 0.46 8.06
CA ILE A 164 -6.78 -0.74 8.90
C ILE A 164 -6.81 -0.43 10.41
N ALA A 165 -6.25 0.71 10.82
CA ALA A 165 -6.32 1.18 12.21
C ALA A 165 -7.73 1.70 12.53
N THR A 166 -8.37 2.43 11.59
CA THR A 166 -9.80 2.80 11.71
C THR A 166 -10.68 1.55 11.84
N LEU A 167 -10.48 0.55 10.98
CA LEU A 167 -11.23 -0.72 11.06
C LEU A 167 -11.09 -1.36 12.44
N GLN A 168 -9.86 -1.50 12.95
CA GLN A 168 -9.62 -2.08 14.26
C GLN A 168 -10.35 -1.31 15.37
N LEU A 169 -10.26 0.03 15.39
CA LEU A 169 -10.93 0.85 16.40
C LEU A 169 -12.46 0.74 16.32
N VAL A 170 -13.02 0.66 15.10
CA VAL A 170 -14.45 0.43 14.89
C VAL A 170 -14.85 -0.95 15.44
N MET A 171 -14.09 -2.00 15.13
CA MET A 171 -14.36 -3.34 15.62
C MET A 171 -14.25 -3.43 17.14
N GLU A 172 -13.26 -2.77 17.75
CA GLU A 172 -13.12 -2.68 19.21
C GLU A 172 -14.33 -1.99 19.86
N ALA A 173 -14.75 -0.84 19.34
CA ALA A 173 -15.92 -0.12 19.84
C ALA A 173 -17.22 -0.92 19.69
N CYS A 174 -17.37 -1.65 18.58
CA CYS A 174 -18.51 -2.52 18.33
C CYS A 174 -18.50 -3.76 19.23
N ALA A 175 -17.33 -4.38 19.46
CA ALA A 175 -17.17 -5.49 20.40
C ALA A 175 -17.49 -5.08 21.85
N GLU A 176 -17.21 -3.83 22.24
CA GLU A 176 -17.60 -3.29 23.54
C GLU A 176 -19.11 -3.17 23.72
N LYS A 177 -19.85 -2.81 22.66
CA LYS A 177 -21.30 -2.61 22.69
C LYS A 177 -22.11 -3.86 22.33
N GLY A 178 -21.45 -4.90 21.82
CA GLY A 178 -22.12 -6.08 21.26
C GLY A 178 -22.81 -5.81 19.93
N ILE A 179 -22.30 -4.86 19.13
CA ILE A 179 -22.81 -4.56 17.78
C ILE A 179 -22.02 -5.38 16.76
N PRO A 180 -22.68 -6.13 15.86
CA PRO A 180 -22.02 -6.82 14.76
C PRO A 180 -21.38 -5.88 13.74
N VAL A 181 -20.29 -6.33 13.13
CA VAL A 181 -19.57 -5.64 12.06
C VAL A 181 -19.63 -6.45 10.78
N LEU A 182 -20.05 -5.81 9.69
CA LEU A 182 -20.02 -6.35 8.33
C LEU A 182 -18.94 -5.63 7.53
N VAL A 183 -17.94 -6.34 7.04
CA VAL A 183 -16.87 -5.78 6.19
C VAL A 183 -17.12 -6.18 4.74
N LEU A 184 -17.20 -5.20 3.85
CA LEU A 184 -17.14 -5.42 2.41
C LEU A 184 -15.67 -5.41 2.00
N ASP A 185 -15.15 -6.57 1.65
CA ASP A 185 -13.74 -6.71 1.31
C ASP A 185 -13.39 -5.97 0.01
N ARG A 186 -12.13 -5.49 -0.06
CA ARG A 186 -11.58 -4.77 -1.22
C ARG A 186 -10.19 -5.30 -1.58
N PRO A 187 -9.82 -5.31 -2.87
CA PRO A 187 -8.51 -5.77 -3.30
C PRO A 187 -7.39 -4.97 -2.63
N ASN A 188 -6.33 -5.65 -2.20
CA ASN A 188 -5.11 -4.98 -1.75
C ASN A 188 -4.15 -4.81 -2.95
N PRO A 189 -3.82 -3.58 -3.40
CA PRO A 189 -2.92 -3.35 -4.53
C PRO A 189 -1.45 -3.73 -4.25
N ASN A 190 -1.07 -3.86 -2.96
CA ASN A 190 0.20 -4.42 -2.50
C ASN A 190 0.02 -5.82 -1.87
N GLY A 191 -1.06 -6.53 -2.21
CA GLY A 191 -1.42 -7.83 -1.62
C GLY A 191 -0.52 -9.00 -2.01
N HIS A 192 0.31 -8.84 -3.04
CA HIS A 192 1.14 -9.90 -3.65
C HIS A 192 2.42 -10.24 -2.88
N TYR A 193 2.73 -9.53 -1.81
CA TYR A 193 3.96 -9.77 -1.03
C TYR A 193 3.82 -9.35 0.44
N VAL A 194 4.76 -9.81 1.26
CA VAL A 194 4.88 -9.47 2.68
C VAL A 194 6.32 -9.06 2.94
N ASP A 195 6.56 -7.83 3.39
CA ASP A 195 7.92 -7.30 3.59
C ASP A 195 7.96 -6.07 4.52
N GLY A 196 9.18 -5.68 4.90
CA GLY A 196 9.49 -4.48 5.67
C GLY A 196 9.52 -4.68 7.19
N PRO A 197 9.95 -3.65 7.93
CA PRO A 197 10.12 -3.73 9.39
C PRO A 197 8.79 -4.00 10.10
N THR A 198 8.81 -4.97 11.02
CA THR A 198 7.64 -5.35 11.81
C THR A 198 7.45 -4.40 12.99
N MET A 199 6.19 -4.08 13.30
CA MET A 199 5.84 -3.18 14.40
C MET A 199 6.15 -3.82 15.76
N GLU A 200 6.94 -3.12 16.57
CA GLU A 200 7.24 -3.47 17.95
C GLU A 200 6.18 -2.88 18.90
N ALA A 201 5.88 -3.58 20.00
CA ALA A 201 4.80 -3.20 20.93
C ALA A 201 4.92 -1.76 21.42
N ASP A 202 6.13 -1.37 21.79
CA ASP A 202 6.48 -0.07 22.37
C ASP A 202 6.34 1.11 21.38
N HIS A 203 6.12 0.79 20.10
CA HIS A 203 6.03 1.77 19.01
C HIS A 203 4.65 1.78 18.33
N THR A 204 3.72 0.99 18.86
CA THR A 204 2.34 0.98 18.38
C THR A 204 1.71 2.36 18.48
N SER A 205 0.96 2.71 17.44
CA SER A 205 0.26 3.99 17.34
C SER A 205 -0.85 3.88 16.28
N PHE A 206 -1.52 4.97 15.95
CA PHE A 206 -2.49 4.98 14.85
C PHE A 206 -1.86 4.68 13.47
N LEU A 207 -0.54 4.84 13.32
CA LEU A 207 0.21 4.41 12.12
C LEU A 207 0.56 2.91 12.11
N GLY A 208 0.09 2.16 13.11
CA GLY A 208 0.26 0.72 13.21
C GLY A 208 -0.08 0.23 14.61
N MET A 209 -1.27 -0.33 14.76
CA MET A 209 -1.82 -0.79 16.05
C MET A 209 -1.50 -2.25 16.37
N THR A 210 -1.06 -3.02 15.38
CA THR A 210 -0.77 -4.45 15.48
C THR A 210 0.68 -4.74 15.10
N LYS A 211 1.21 -5.86 15.62
CA LYS A 211 2.59 -6.33 15.40
C LYS A 211 2.76 -6.99 14.03
N ILE A 212 2.36 -6.30 12.97
CA ILE A 212 2.43 -6.77 11.59
C ILE A 212 3.60 -6.11 10.83
N PRO A 213 4.10 -6.77 9.75
CA PRO A 213 5.06 -6.16 8.83
C PRO A 213 4.54 -4.86 8.21
N LEU A 214 5.44 -4.08 7.63
CA LEU A 214 5.07 -2.83 6.96
C LEU A 214 4.13 -3.08 5.77
N VAL A 215 4.45 -4.05 4.92
CA VAL A 215 3.55 -4.59 3.91
C VAL A 215 3.11 -5.96 4.39
N TYR A 216 1.83 -6.06 4.74
CA TYR A 216 1.29 -7.25 5.41
C TYR A 216 0.59 -8.22 4.44
N GLY A 217 0.42 -7.84 3.16
CA GLY A 217 -0.03 -8.75 2.11
C GLY A 217 -1.39 -9.41 2.34
N MET A 218 -2.33 -8.71 2.97
CA MET A 218 -3.70 -9.20 3.23
C MET A 218 -4.73 -8.19 2.74
N THR A 219 -5.92 -8.65 2.34
CA THR A 219 -7.05 -7.75 2.15
C THR A 219 -7.50 -7.15 3.48
N ILE A 220 -8.36 -6.13 3.44
CA ILE A 220 -8.89 -5.54 4.67
C ILE A 220 -9.84 -6.51 5.40
N GLY A 221 -10.57 -7.34 4.67
CA GLY A 221 -11.39 -8.42 5.23
C GLY A 221 -10.57 -9.51 5.90
N GLU A 222 -9.50 -9.99 5.25
CA GLU A 222 -8.57 -10.96 5.85
C GLU A 222 -7.89 -10.40 7.11
N TYR A 223 -7.48 -9.13 7.08
CA TYR A 223 -6.95 -8.44 8.26
C TYR A 223 -7.97 -8.39 9.40
N ALA A 224 -9.23 -8.02 9.11
CA ALA A 224 -10.31 -8.00 10.08
C ALA A 224 -10.49 -9.36 10.75
N THR A 225 -10.57 -10.44 9.96
CA THR A 225 -10.70 -11.80 10.50
C THR A 225 -9.51 -12.18 11.37
N MET A 226 -8.28 -11.90 10.91
CA MET A 226 -7.07 -12.22 11.66
C MET A 226 -7.04 -11.53 13.03
N ILE A 227 -7.26 -10.21 13.10
CA ILE A 227 -7.18 -9.49 14.38
C ILE A 227 -8.29 -9.91 15.35
N ASN A 228 -9.45 -10.29 14.83
CA ASN A 228 -10.58 -10.80 15.62
C ASN A 228 -10.27 -12.18 16.20
N ASP A 229 -9.75 -13.09 15.37
CA ASP A 229 -9.57 -14.49 15.75
C ASP A 229 -8.33 -14.70 16.64
N GLU A 230 -7.23 -14.01 16.34
CA GLU A 230 -6.00 -14.02 17.14
C GLU A 230 -6.14 -13.22 18.45
N GLY A 231 -7.27 -12.53 18.68
CA GLY A 231 -7.53 -11.78 19.91
C GLY A 231 -6.61 -10.56 20.07
N TRP A 232 -6.26 -9.91 18.95
CA TRP A 232 -5.36 -8.75 18.93
C TRP A 232 -6.06 -7.41 19.18
N MET A 233 -7.39 -7.44 19.29
CA MET A 233 -8.19 -6.29 19.69
C MET A 233 -8.12 -6.06 21.20
N GLU A 234 -8.47 -4.84 21.62
CA GLU A 234 -8.44 -4.42 23.03
C GLU A 234 -9.08 -5.45 23.98
N ASN A 235 -8.32 -5.82 25.03
CA ASN A 235 -8.69 -6.82 26.03
C ASN A 235 -9.05 -8.22 25.48
N GLY A 236 -8.59 -8.56 24.27
CA GLY A 236 -8.89 -9.83 23.61
C GLY A 236 -10.36 -9.99 23.23
N LYS A 237 -11.14 -8.89 23.22
CA LYS A 237 -12.54 -8.91 22.81
C LYS A 237 -12.64 -9.31 21.34
N LYS A 238 -13.77 -9.93 21.00
CA LYS A 238 -14.14 -10.27 19.63
C LYS A 238 -15.43 -9.58 19.27
N THR A 239 -15.53 -9.13 18.02
CA THR A 239 -16.78 -8.65 17.45
C THR A 239 -17.44 -9.79 16.66
N ASP A 240 -18.77 -9.77 16.58
CA ASP A 240 -19.50 -10.61 15.63
C ASP A 240 -19.22 -10.07 14.22
N LEU A 241 -18.25 -10.71 13.56
CA LEU A 241 -17.68 -10.26 12.30
C LEU A 241 -18.22 -11.09 11.14
N THR A 242 -18.79 -10.43 10.16
CA THR A 242 -19.06 -11.00 8.84
C THR A 242 -18.20 -10.29 7.80
N VAL A 243 -17.53 -11.05 6.92
CA VAL A 243 -16.77 -10.51 5.79
C VAL A 243 -17.41 -11.00 4.50
N ILE A 244 -17.76 -10.09 3.60
CA ILE A 244 -18.21 -10.43 2.26
C ILE A 244 -16.97 -10.49 1.36
N PRO A 245 -16.62 -11.66 0.81
CA PRO A 245 -15.38 -11.80 0.06
C PRO A 245 -15.50 -11.25 -1.36
N LEU A 246 -14.35 -10.97 -1.95
CA LEU A 246 -14.16 -10.67 -3.37
C LEU A 246 -14.50 -11.88 -4.24
N GLU A 247 -14.78 -11.64 -5.52
CA GLU A 247 -14.75 -12.70 -6.54
C GLU A 247 -13.68 -12.38 -7.59
N LYS A 248 -13.10 -13.44 -8.15
CA LYS A 248 -12.08 -13.36 -9.22
C LYS A 248 -10.83 -12.56 -8.81
N TRP A 249 -10.54 -12.52 -7.51
CA TRP A 249 -9.32 -11.95 -6.95
C TRP A 249 -8.43 -13.07 -6.40
N THR A 250 -7.13 -12.88 -6.50
CA THR A 250 -6.07 -13.67 -5.85
C THR A 250 -4.99 -12.69 -5.39
N HIS A 251 -4.11 -13.10 -4.49
CA HIS A 251 -2.99 -12.24 -4.07
C HIS A 251 -2.05 -11.85 -5.22
N ASP A 252 -1.98 -12.63 -6.30
CA ASP A 252 -1.16 -12.33 -7.48
C ASP A 252 -1.82 -11.34 -8.45
N SER A 253 -3.13 -11.11 -8.31
CA SER A 253 -3.89 -10.21 -9.19
C SER A 253 -3.37 -8.77 -9.09
N PHE A 254 -3.06 -8.16 -10.25
CA PHE A 254 -2.84 -6.73 -10.31
C PHE A 254 -4.17 -5.97 -10.28
N TYR A 255 -4.29 -4.98 -9.40
CA TYR A 255 -5.49 -4.17 -9.26
C TYR A 255 -5.13 -2.68 -9.25
N SER A 256 -5.43 -2.00 -10.36
CA SER A 256 -5.30 -0.55 -10.49
C SER A 256 -6.49 0.13 -9.85
N LEU A 257 -6.25 1.07 -8.92
CA LEU A 257 -7.33 1.70 -8.17
C LEU A 257 -8.12 2.68 -9.05
N PRO A 258 -9.43 2.48 -9.25
CA PRO A 258 -10.23 3.36 -10.12
C PRO A 258 -10.49 4.73 -9.50
N ILE A 259 -10.33 4.85 -8.18
CA ILE A 259 -10.51 6.08 -7.41
C ILE A 259 -9.26 6.27 -6.54
N ARG A 260 -8.71 7.48 -6.52
CA ARG A 260 -7.57 7.82 -5.65
C ARG A 260 -7.93 7.54 -4.19
N PRO A 261 -7.15 6.69 -3.49
CA PRO A 261 -7.46 6.34 -2.10
C PRO A 261 -7.17 7.51 -1.15
N SER A 262 -6.21 8.37 -1.52
CA SER A 262 -5.93 9.66 -0.88
C SER A 262 -5.47 10.68 -1.93
N PRO A 263 -5.47 11.99 -1.60
CA PRO A 263 -4.94 13.02 -2.50
C PRO A 263 -3.49 12.79 -2.96
N ASN A 264 -2.68 12.10 -2.15
CA ASN A 264 -1.24 11.94 -2.38
C ASN A 264 -0.85 10.58 -2.96
N LEU A 265 -1.80 9.69 -3.23
CA LEU A 265 -1.56 8.44 -3.96
C LEU A 265 -2.28 8.52 -5.31
N PRO A 266 -1.77 9.32 -6.26
CA PRO A 266 -2.52 9.66 -7.47
C PRO A 266 -2.62 8.53 -8.49
N ASN A 267 -1.76 7.50 -8.42
CA ASN A 267 -1.64 6.45 -9.45
C ASN A 267 -0.91 5.18 -8.93
N ASP A 268 -0.85 4.14 -9.76
CA ASP A 268 -0.25 2.83 -9.42
C ASP A 268 1.26 2.91 -9.10
N VAL A 269 2.00 3.84 -9.72
CA VAL A 269 3.43 4.03 -9.42
C VAL A 269 3.61 4.57 -8.00
N SER A 270 2.79 5.53 -7.59
CA SER A 270 2.78 6.05 -6.22
C SER A 270 2.44 4.96 -5.20
N ILE A 271 1.44 4.12 -5.49
CA ILE A 271 1.03 3.00 -4.61
C ILE A 271 2.14 1.95 -4.50
N THR A 272 2.82 1.65 -5.61
CA THR A 272 3.97 0.73 -5.66
C THR A 272 5.13 1.23 -4.80
N LEU A 273 5.43 2.53 -4.85
CA LEU A 273 6.55 3.14 -4.15
C LEU A 273 6.24 3.53 -2.71
N TYR A 274 4.96 3.69 -2.36
CA TYR A 274 4.51 4.16 -1.05
C TYR A 274 5.09 3.37 0.15
N PRO A 275 5.19 2.02 0.13
CA PRO A 275 5.85 1.29 1.21
C PRO A 275 7.29 1.74 1.51
N SER A 276 8.02 2.19 0.49
CA SER A 276 9.42 2.62 0.63
C SER A 276 9.56 4.13 0.82
N LEU A 277 8.85 4.94 0.03
CA LEU A 277 8.93 6.39 0.09
C LEU A 277 8.09 7.00 1.22
N GLY A 278 7.08 6.29 1.72
CA GLY A 278 6.30 6.71 2.88
C GLY A 278 7.14 6.86 4.16
N LEU A 279 8.30 6.18 4.25
CA LEU A 279 9.23 6.34 5.36
C LEU A 279 9.85 7.74 5.43
N PHE A 280 9.92 8.47 4.31
CA PHE A 280 10.37 9.87 4.30
C PHE A 280 9.43 10.79 5.07
N GLU A 281 8.20 10.37 5.37
CA GLU A 281 7.32 11.12 6.28
C GLU A 281 7.93 11.30 7.66
N GLY A 282 8.74 10.34 8.12
CA GLY A 282 9.55 10.41 9.33
C GLY A 282 10.89 11.14 9.18
N THR A 283 11.12 11.85 8.08
CA THR A 283 12.37 12.57 7.80
C THR A 283 12.10 14.02 7.40
N ASN A 284 13.14 14.85 7.29
CA ASN A 284 13.03 16.19 6.69
C ASN A 284 13.13 16.19 5.14
N ILE A 285 13.31 15.02 4.51
CA ILE A 285 13.35 14.89 3.05
C ILE A 285 11.92 14.90 2.49
N ASN A 286 11.68 15.64 1.41
CA ASN A 286 10.40 15.68 0.71
C ASN A 286 10.23 14.40 -0.13
N ALA A 287 9.03 13.79 -0.09
CA ALA A 287 8.67 12.57 -0.83
C ALA A 287 7.83 12.86 -2.09
N GLY A 288 8.10 13.97 -2.77
CA GLY A 288 7.34 14.49 -3.91
C GLY A 288 6.06 15.26 -3.56
N ARG A 289 5.73 15.46 -2.28
CA ARG A 289 4.58 16.29 -1.87
C ARG A 289 4.75 17.73 -2.34
N GLY A 290 3.65 18.37 -2.74
CA GLY A 290 3.68 19.68 -3.38
C GLY A 290 4.08 19.63 -4.86
N THR A 291 3.95 18.46 -5.49
CA THR A 291 4.07 18.25 -6.94
C THR A 291 2.93 17.32 -7.38
N GLU A 292 2.78 17.03 -8.68
CA GLU A 292 1.85 15.97 -9.17
C GLU A 292 2.44 14.55 -9.13
N PHE A 293 3.61 14.39 -8.52
CA PHE A 293 4.38 13.14 -8.46
C PHE A 293 4.66 12.73 -7.00
N GLN A 294 3.67 12.90 -6.12
CA GLN A 294 3.75 12.47 -4.73
C GLN A 294 4.03 10.98 -4.65
N PHE A 295 4.95 10.61 -3.76
CA PHE A 295 5.52 9.26 -3.61
C PHE A 295 6.01 8.65 -4.92
N GLN A 296 6.51 9.48 -5.83
CA GLN A 296 7.17 9.06 -7.07
C GLN A 296 8.53 9.75 -7.23
N ARG A 297 9.01 10.44 -6.20
CA ARG A 297 10.31 11.10 -6.12
C ARG A 297 10.66 11.39 -4.68
N TYR A 298 11.92 11.71 -4.44
CA TYR A 298 12.35 12.28 -3.18
C TYR A 298 13.45 13.31 -3.41
N GLY A 299 13.61 14.23 -2.46
CA GLY A 299 14.70 15.20 -2.48
C GLY A 299 14.59 16.25 -1.38
N ALA A 300 15.65 17.00 -1.17
CA ALA A 300 15.67 18.15 -0.28
C ALA A 300 16.72 19.17 -0.73
N SER A 301 16.61 20.42 -0.29
CA SER A 301 17.59 21.47 -0.60
C SER A 301 18.95 21.25 0.08
N PHE A 302 18.97 20.48 1.17
CA PHE A 302 20.16 20.13 1.94
C PHE A 302 20.88 18.86 1.47
N LEU A 303 20.39 18.18 0.42
CA LEU A 303 21.13 17.09 -0.21
C LEU A 303 22.29 17.65 -1.06
N ASP A 304 23.35 16.86 -1.21
CA ASP A 304 24.51 17.21 -2.04
C ASP A 304 24.11 17.33 -3.51
N SER A 305 24.13 18.56 -4.03
CA SER A 305 23.77 18.88 -5.41
C SER A 305 24.66 18.19 -6.45
N THR A 306 25.88 17.76 -6.08
CA THR A 306 26.78 17.06 -7.01
C THR A 306 26.43 15.58 -7.17
N ALA A 307 25.64 15.02 -6.24
CA ALA A 307 25.20 13.62 -6.27
C ALA A 307 23.95 13.38 -7.14
N TYR A 308 23.28 14.45 -7.62
CA TYR A 308 22.00 14.35 -8.31
C TYR A 308 21.93 15.21 -9.56
N THR A 309 21.29 14.68 -10.60
CA THR A 309 20.99 15.42 -11.84
C THR A 309 19.54 15.89 -11.91
N PHE A 310 18.67 15.37 -11.03
CA PHE A 310 17.25 15.71 -11.00
C PHE A 310 16.95 16.69 -9.86
N THR A 311 16.15 17.70 -10.17
CA THR A 311 15.71 18.73 -9.22
C THR A 311 14.23 19.04 -9.37
N TYR A 312 13.61 19.49 -8.29
CA TYR A 312 12.22 19.97 -8.29
C TYR A 312 11.99 20.95 -7.14
N THR A 313 10.95 21.78 -7.24
CA THR A 313 10.54 22.71 -6.19
C THR A 313 9.13 22.33 -5.73
N PRO A 314 8.95 21.87 -4.48
CA PRO A 314 7.64 21.65 -3.89
C PRO A 314 6.84 22.96 -3.73
N GLU A 315 5.58 22.97 -4.14
CA GLU A 315 4.67 24.09 -3.96
C GLU A 315 3.34 23.63 -3.35
N PRO A 316 2.60 24.48 -2.60
CA PRO A 316 1.27 24.13 -2.11
C PRO A 316 0.33 23.63 -3.21
N ASN A 317 -0.32 22.50 -2.99
CA ASN A 317 -1.34 21.95 -3.91
C ASN A 317 -2.46 21.22 -3.16
N PHE A 318 -3.43 20.66 -3.90
CA PHE A 318 -4.58 19.94 -3.31
C PHE A 318 -4.16 18.73 -2.45
N GLY A 319 -2.97 18.16 -2.69
CA GLY A 319 -2.45 17.04 -1.90
C GLY A 319 -1.74 17.49 -0.62
N SER A 320 -1.20 18.71 -0.60
CA SER A 320 -0.39 19.23 0.50
C SER A 320 -0.35 20.77 0.47
N LYS A 321 -1.07 21.42 1.39
CA LYS A 321 -1.02 22.89 1.56
C LYS A 321 0.31 23.41 2.09
N HIS A 322 1.04 22.58 2.84
CA HIS A 322 2.32 22.91 3.46
C HIS A 322 3.33 21.78 3.25
N PRO A 323 3.82 21.56 2.00
CA PRO A 323 4.78 20.50 1.73
C PRO A 323 6.13 20.76 2.43
N LYS A 324 6.86 19.70 2.78
CA LYS A 324 8.26 19.84 3.21
C LYS A 324 9.07 20.53 2.11
N GLU A 325 10.02 21.38 2.47
CA GLU A 325 10.86 22.11 1.52
C GLU A 325 10.05 23.00 0.54
N GLU A 326 8.91 23.53 0.99
CA GLU A 326 8.08 24.48 0.24
C GLU A 326 8.90 25.65 -0.33
N GLY A 327 8.78 25.89 -1.63
CA GLY A 327 9.48 26.95 -2.36
C GLY A 327 11.00 26.76 -2.50
N LYS A 328 11.57 25.65 -1.99
CA LYS A 328 13.01 25.39 -2.06
C LYS A 328 13.36 24.44 -3.20
N LEU A 329 14.42 24.76 -3.95
CA LEU A 329 14.98 23.87 -4.95
C LEU A 329 15.57 22.62 -4.27
N CYS A 330 14.95 21.47 -4.52
CA CYS A 330 15.36 20.18 -3.97
C CYS A 330 16.20 19.39 -4.98
N TYR A 331 17.24 18.72 -4.51
CA TYR A 331 18.04 17.76 -5.27
C TYR A 331 17.63 16.34 -4.87
N GLY A 332 17.56 15.41 -5.83
CA GLY A 332 17.17 14.03 -5.53
C GLY A 332 16.93 13.17 -6.75
N LYS A 333 15.95 12.25 -6.69
CA LYS A 333 15.65 11.31 -7.79
C LYS A 333 14.18 11.31 -8.17
N ASP A 334 13.91 11.23 -9.47
CA ASP A 334 12.59 10.93 -10.01
C ASP A 334 12.45 9.42 -10.21
N LEU A 335 11.37 8.87 -9.66
CA LEU A 335 11.03 7.45 -9.67
C LEU A 335 9.69 7.21 -10.38
N SER A 336 9.14 8.23 -11.06
CA SER A 336 7.85 8.20 -11.77
C SER A 336 7.71 7.13 -12.85
N LYS A 337 8.82 6.54 -13.30
CA LYS A 337 8.87 5.44 -14.27
C LYS A 337 9.11 4.06 -13.63
N THR A 338 8.99 3.96 -12.31
CA THR A 338 9.19 2.70 -11.59
C THR A 338 8.09 1.70 -11.95
N GLN A 339 8.50 0.49 -12.34
CA GLN A 339 7.58 -0.64 -12.52
C GLN A 339 7.14 -1.21 -11.18
N ARG A 340 6.05 -1.99 -11.18
CA ARG A 340 5.56 -2.72 -10.01
C ARG A 340 6.69 -3.49 -9.34
N ARG A 341 6.73 -3.47 -8.01
CA ARG A 341 7.74 -4.15 -7.19
C ARG A 341 7.10 -5.14 -6.23
N ASN A 342 7.89 -6.11 -5.79
CA ASN A 342 7.54 -7.14 -4.82
C ASN A 342 8.43 -7.08 -3.56
N GLU A 343 9.02 -5.91 -3.29
CA GLU A 343 9.87 -5.69 -2.13
C GLU A 343 9.75 -4.26 -1.61
N VAL A 344 9.92 -4.11 -0.30
CA VAL A 344 10.23 -2.83 0.34
C VAL A 344 11.74 -2.61 0.25
N THR A 345 12.15 -1.41 -0.16
CA THR A 345 13.56 -1.06 -0.34
C THR A 345 13.95 0.15 0.48
N MET A 346 15.05 0.02 1.24
CA MET A 346 15.66 1.09 2.01
C MET A 346 16.65 1.90 1.19
N LYS A 347 16.93 1.49 -0.07
CA LYS A 347 17.87 2.17 -0.97
C LYS A 347 17.62 3.68 -1.05
N TYR A 348 16.36 4.12 -1.05
CA TYR A 348 16.03 5.54 -1.16
C TYR A 348 16.33 6.33 0.12
N VAL A 349 15.95 5.81 1.29
CA VAL A 349 16.23 6.48 2.57
C VAL A 349 17.73 6.46 2.87
N ILE A 350 18.41 5.35 2.58
CA ILE A 350 19.87 5.21 2.67
C ILE A 350 20.57 6.23 1.77
N ASP A 351 20.16 6.35 0.50
CA ASP A 351 20.71 7.32 -0.45
C ASP A 351 20.48 8.78 0.01
N GLY A 352 19.27 9.11 0.47
CA GLY A 352 18.96 10.42 1.03
C GLY A 352 19.78 10.76 2.28
N TYR A 353 20.00 9.78 3.17
CA TYR A 353 20.82 9.96 4.37
C TYR A 353 22.32 10.15 4.03
N HIS A 354 22.88 9.29 3.17
CA HIS A 354 24.30 9.36 2.82
C HIS A 354 24.68 10.65 2.10
N ASN A 355 23.81 11.13 1.21
CA ASN A 355 24.03 12.34 0.44
C ASN A 355 23.49 13.61 1.13
N SER A 356 23.10 13.53 2.41
CA SER A 356 22.76 14.73 3.18
C SER A 356 24.02 15.47 3.61
N LYS A 357 24.06 16.79 3.39
CA LYS A 357 25.15 17.66 3.91
C LYS A 357 25.14 17.72 5.44
N ASP A 358 23.97 17.57 6.05
CA ASP A 358 23.79 17.50 7.49
C ASP A 358 22.96 16.26 7.86
N LYS A 359 23.64 15.22 8.29
CA LYS A 359 23.03 13.95 8.69
C LYS A 359 22.22 14.06 9.98
N SER A 360 22.55 15.00 10.86
CA SER A 360 21.87 15.18 12.15
C SER A 360 20.42 15.65 11.99
N ASN A 361 20.12 16.29 10.86
CA ASN A 361 18.81 16.84 10.53
C ASN A 361 17.99 15.96 9.57
N VAL A 362 18.44 14.75 9.20
CA VAL A 362 17.68 13.90 8.28
C VAL A 362 16.44 13.33 8.96
N PHE A 363 16.60 12.70 10.12
CA PHE A 363 15.52 11.95 10.78
C PHE A 363 14.72 12.81 11.75
N LEU A 364 13.39 12.75 11.63
CA LEU A 364 12.47 13.16 12.69
C LEU A 364 12.25 11.94 13.58
N THR A 365 13.21 11.61 14.45
CA THR A 365 13.35 10.31 15.14
C THR A 365 12.04 9.70 15.65
N SER A 366 11.20 10.48 16.34
CA SER A 366 9.89 10.01 16.83
C SER A 366 8.93 9.66 15.67
N GLY A 367 8.88 10.52 14.65
CA GLY A 367 8.08 10.29 13.44
C GLY A 367 8.59 9.08 12.64
N PHE A 368 9.90 8.95 12.45
CA PHE A 368 10.49 7.82 11.74
C PHE A 368 10.21 6.50 12.46
N THR A 369 10.40 6.46 13.78
CA THR A 369 10.09 5.28 14.60
C THR A 369 8.63 4.86 14.46
N LYS A 370 7.67 5.81 14.45
CA LYS A 370 6.24 5.49 14.29
C LYS A 370 5.91 4.91 12.91
N HIS A 371 6.53 5.40 11.84
CA HIS A 371 6.32 4.85 10.49
C HIS A 371 7.00 3.48 10.33
N ALA A 372 8.27 3.38 10.75
CA ALA A 372 9.05 2.14 10.68
C ALA A 372 8.51 1.06 11.62
N GLY A 373 7.92 1.43 12.76
CA GLY A 373 7.47 0.52 13.81
C GLY A 373 8.59 -0.01 14.70
N THR A 374 9.82 0.48 14.51
CA THR A 374 11.00 0.14 15.30
C THR A 374 12.01 1.27 15.29
N LYS A 375 12.81 1.40 16.35
CA LYS A 375 13.99 2.28 16.36
C LYS A 375 15.16 1.70 15.56
N LYS A 376 15.20 0.38 15.37
CA LYS A 376 16.33 -0.33 14.75
C LYS A 376 16.63 0.18 13.35
N LEU A 377 15.61 0.48 12.55
CA LEU A 377 15.82 0.90 11.17
C LEU A 377 16.68 2.17 11.06
N GLN A 378 16.39 3.19 11.88
CA GLN A 378 17.21 4.41 11.89
C GLN A 378 18.65 4.10 12.33
N GLN A 379 18.79 3.33 13.41
CA GLN A 379 20.10 2.95 13.96
C GLN A 379 20.95 2.19 12.93
N GLN A 380 20.34 1.30 12.15
CA GLN A 380 21.02 0.54 11.11
C GLN A 380 21.47 1.42 9.95
N ILE A 381 20.64 2.38 9.52
CA ILE A 381 21.01 3.34 8.46
C ILE A 381 22.16 4.23 8.94
N GLU A 382 22.10 4.74 10.17
CA GLU A 382 23.16 5.55 10.77
C GLU A 382 24.47 4.77 10.95
N ALA A 383 24.38 3.47 11.24
CA ALA A 383 25.52 2.56 11.33
C ALA A 383 26.08 2.15 9.95
N GLY A 384 25.46 2.58 8.84
CA GLY A 384 25.95 2.33 7.48
C GLY A 384 25.66 0.93 6.95
N LEU A 385 24.68 0.22 7.51
CA LEU A 385 24.27 -1.08 6.97
C LEU A 385 23.69 -0.92 5.56
N SER A 386 23.99 -1.89 4.72
CA SER A 386 23.43 -2.00 3.38
C SER A 386 21.94 -2.35 3.42
N ASN A 387 21.24 -2.08 2.31
CA ASN A 387 19.85 -2.50 2.14
C ASN A 387 19.64 -4.01 2.39
N ALA A 388 20.60 -4.86 2.00
CA ALA A 388 20.50 -6.30 2.19
C ALA A 388 20.58 -6.68 3.69
N GLU A 389 21.54 -6.12 4.43
CA GLU A 389 21.70 -6.37 5.86
C GLU A 389 20.50 -5.89 6.68
N ILE A 390 19.93 -4.73 6.32
CA ILE A 390 18.71 -4.21 6.95
C ILE A 390 17.54 -5.16 6.68
N LYS A 391 17.35 -5.60 5.43
CA LYS A 391 16.27 -6.55 5.09
C LYS A 391 16.41 -7.89 5.80
N GLU A 392 17.64 -8.37 6.02
CA GLU A 392 17.90 -9.60 6.75
C GLU A 392 17.39 -9.50 8.20
N SER A 393 17.53 -8.33 8.82
CA SER A 393 17.20 -8.12 10.23
C SER A 393 15.72 -8.34 10.60
N TRP A 394 14.80 -8.27 9.64
CA TRP A 394 13.36 -8.51 9.89
C TRP A 394 12.83 -9.82 9.31
N GLN A 395 13.66 -10.65 8.66
CA GLN A 395 13.17 -11.90 8.03
C GLN A 395 12.52 -12.85 9.03
N ALA A 396 13.09 -12.98 10.24
CA ALA A 396 12.52 -13.83 11.28
C ALA A 396 11.09 -13.40 11.67
N ASP A 397 10.82 -12.09 11.72
CA ASP A 397 9.49 -11.56 12.00
C ASP A 397 8.53 -11.81 10.83
N LEU A 398 9.00 -11.68 9.59
CA LEU A 398 8.20 -11.99 8.40
C LEU A 398 7.78 -13.46 8.38
N GLU A 399 8.70 -14.39 8.68
CA GLU A 399 8.40 -15.82 8.72
C GLU A 399 7.41 -16.18 9.84
N LYS A 400 7.52 -15.52 11.00
CA LYS A 400 6.53 -15.66 12.07
C LYS A 400 5.16 -15.15 11.64
N PHE A 401 5.10 -13.97 11.00
CA PHE A 401 3.85 -13.38 10.55
C PHE A 401 3.20 -14.21 9.42
N LYS A 402 3.97 -14.68 8.43
CA LYS A 402 3.47 -15.53 7.34
C LYS A 402 2.78 -16.79 7.84
N LYS A 403 3.28 -17.41 8.92
CA LYS A 403 2.64 -18.58 9.56
C LYS A 403 1.27 -18.25 10.17
N ILE A 404 1.11 -17.05 10.74
CA ILE A 404 -0.17 -16.58 11.28
C ILE A 404 -1.11 -16.25 10.12
N ARG A 405 -0.64 -15.43 9.17
CA ARG A 405 -1.35 -15.02 7.95
C ARG A 405 -1.94 -16.20 7.18
N ALA A 406 -1.21 -17.31 7.06
CA ALA A 406 -1.65 -18.50 6.32
C ALA A 406 -2.99 -19.10 6.80
N LYS A 407 -3.41 -18.83 8.05
CA LYS A 407 -4.72 -19.28 8.58
C LYS A 407 -5.90 -18.45 8.03
N TYR A 408 -5.61 -17.24 7.56
CA TYR A 408 -6.61 -16.20 7.31
C TYR A 408 -6.72 -15.79 5.85
N VAL A 409 -5.68 -16.05 5.05
CA VAL A 409 -5.71 -15.81 3.61
C VAL A 409 -6.78 -16.65 2.94
N ARG A 410 -7.60 -16.03 2.07
CA ARG A 410 -8.78 -16.65 1.46
C ARG A 410 -8.71 -16.78 -0.06
N TYR A 411 -7.70 -16.23 -0.72
CA TYR A 411 -7.70 -16.06 -2.18
C TYR A 411 -6.37 -16.40 -2.86
#